data_AF-I0R6F7-F1
#
_entry.id   AF-I0R6F7-F1
#
_cell.length_a   1.000
_cell.length_b   1.000
_cell.length_c   1.000
_cell.angle_alpha   90.00
_cell.angle_beta   90.00
_cell.angle_gamma   90.00
#
_symmetry.space_group_name_H-M   'P 1'
#
loop_
_entity.id
_entity.type
_entity.pdbx_description
1 polymer ?
#
loop_
_entity_poly.entity_id
_entity_poly.type
_entity_poly.pdbx_seq_one_letter_code
_entity_poly.pdbx_strand_id
1 'polypeptide(L)' 'MHWHLDVTFKEDANKTIDKRAAENLNIIRKWCISILKIIEIFRPKLSMKKKRFVISMNPAEFLEQVLAF' A
#
# COMPACT_ATOMS: atom_id res chain seq x y z
N MET A 1 -9.33 6.82 -8.40
CA MET A 1 -8.27 6.05 -7.69
C MET A 1 -7.43 6.91 -6.73
N HIS A 2 -7.29 8.23 -6.99
CA HIS A 2 -6.47 9.18 -6.20
C HIS A 2 -6.73 9.19 -4.69
N TRP A 3 -8.00 9.24 -4.27
CA TRP A 3 -8.40 9.28 -2.84
C TRP A 3 -7.69 8.23 -1.97
N HIS A 4 -7.59 6.99 -2.44
CA HIS A 4 -6.97 5.93 -1.63
C HIS A 4 -5.46 6.15 -1.46
N LEU A 5 -4.79 6.75 -2.45
CA LEU A 5 -3.37 7.09 -2.38
C LEU A 5 -3.14 8.19 -1.35
N ASP A 6 -3.99 9.22 -1.32
CA ASP A 6 -3.89 10.30 -0.33
C ASP A 6 -4.18 9.82 1.09
N VAL A 7 -5.30 9.12 1.29
CA VAL A 7 -5.71 8.69 2.63
C VAL A 7 -4.76 7.64 3.20
N THR A 8 -4.16 6.80 2.35
CA THR A 8 -3.31 5.69 2.79
C THR A 8 -1.83 6.05 2.82
N PHE A 9 -1.35 6.86 1.86
CA PHE A 9 0.08 7.15 1.67
C PHE A 9 0.43 8.64 1.72
N LYS A 10 -0.56 9.53 1.91
CA LYS A 10 -0.37 11.00 1.90
C LYS A 10 0.30 11.47 0.60
N GLU A 11 -0.19 10.97 -0.53
CA GLU A 11 0.40 11.27 -1.84
C GLU A 11 0.45 12.76 -2.16
N ASP A 12 -0.62 13.52 -1.91
CA ASP A 12 -0.65 14.97 -2.08
C ASP A 12 0.38 15.73 -1.23
N ALA A 13 0.86 15.14 -0.14
CA ALA A 13 1.90 15.74 0.71
C ALA A 13 3.33 15.43 0.22
N ASN A 14 3.49 14.76 -0.92
CA ASN A 14 4.80 14.41 -1.47
C ASN A 14 5.57 15.67 -1.92
N LYS A 15 6.81 15.83 -1.46
CA LYS A 15 7.67 16.98 -1.78
C LYS A 15 8.89 16.61 -2.64
N THR A 16 8.90 15.42 -3.23
CA THR A 16 9.98 14.98 -4.13
C THR A 16 10.07 15.91 -5.34
N ILE A 17 11.19 16.62 -5.48
CA ILE A 17 11.42 17.58 -6.58
C ILE A 17 11.76 16.83 -7.88
N ASP A 18 12.53 15.74 -7.78
CA ASP A 18 12.88 14.92 -8.94
C ASP A 18 11.64 14.23 -9.50
N LYS A 19 11.31 14.55 -10.76
CA LYS A 19 10.08 14.06 -11.42
C LYS A 19 10.08 12.53 -11.56
N ARG A 20 11.22 11.94 -11.92
CA ARG A 20 11.33 10.48 -12.12
C ARG A 20 11.15 9.74 -10.80
N ALA A 21 11.74 10.25 -9.72
CA ALA A 21 11.57 9.72 -8.38
C ALA A 21 10.11 9.86 -7.89
N ALA A 22 9.45 10.99 -8.18
CA ALA A 22 8.04 11.18 -7.85
C ALA A 22 7.12 10.20 -8.62
N GLU A 23 7.38 9.99 -9.91
CA GLU A 23 6.66 9.02 -10.74
C GLU A 23 6.89 7.58 -10.27
N ASN A 24 8.15 7.19 -10.01
CA ASN A 24 8.49 5.88 -9.48
C ASN A 24 7.81 5.61 -8.13
N LEU A 25 7.78 6.61 -7.25
CA LEU A 25 7.11 6.50 -5.96
C LEU A 25 5.61 6.31 -6.12
N ASN A 26 4.96 6.99 -7.07
CA ASN A 26 3.55 6.79 -7.38
C ASN A 26 3.27 5.37 -7.90
N ILE A 27 4.13 4.85 -8.79
CA ILE A 27 4.02 3.45 -9.27
C ILE A 27 4.09 2.46 -8.09
N ILE A 28 5.06 2.63 -7.20
CA ILE A 28 5.20 1.79 -5.99
C ILE A 28 3.95 1.87 -5.11
N ARG A 29 3.41 3.08 -4.85
CA ARG A 29 2.19 3.23 -4.05
C ARG A 29 0.98 2.53 -4.68
N LYS A 30 0.83 2.61 -6.01
CA LYS A 30 -0.23 1.90 -6.74
C LYS A 30 -0.10 0.38 -6.57
N TRP A 31 1.12 -0.16 -6.67
CA TRP A 31 1.36 -1.58 -6.39
C TRP A 31 1.01 -1.94 -4.94
N CYS A 32 1.41 -1.12 -3.96
CA CYS A 32 1.03 -1.34 -2.57
C CYS A 32 -0.50 -1.35 -2.37
N ILE A 33 -1.26 -0.49 -3.03
CA ILE A 33 -2.73 -0.53 -2.98
C ILE A 33 -3.27 -1.86 -3.51
N SER A 34 -2.77 -2.33 -4.65
CA SER A 34 -3.21 -3.60 -5.24
C SER A 34 -2.95 -4.77 -4.29
N ILE A 35 -1.78 -4.81 -3.65
CA ILE A 35 -1.45 -5.84 -2.64
C ILE A 35 -2.37 -5.73 -1.42
N LEU A 36 -2.62 -4.52 -0.92
CA LEU A 36 -3.52 -4.30 0.23
C LEU A 36 -4.96 -4.73 -0.05
N LYS A 37 -5.40 -4.68 -1.31
CA LYS A 37 -6.72 -5.19 -1.74
C LYS A 37 -6.76 -6.72 -1.77
N ILE A 38 -5.67 -7.40 -2.10
CA ILE A 38 -5.57 -8.87 -1.95
C ILE A 38 -5.76 -9.25 -0.47
N ILE A 39 -5.09 -8.52 0.43
CA ILE A 39 -5.21 -8.73 1.89
C ILE A 39 -6.63 -8.41 2.40
N GLU A 40 -7.39 -7.55 1.72
CA GLU A 40 -8.80 -7.30 2.04
C GLU A 40 -9.67 -8.54 1.92
N ILE A 41 -9.39 -9.40 0.94
CA ILE A 41 -10.11 -10.65 0.75
C ILE A 41 -9.95 -11.55 1.99
N PHE A 42 -8.74 -11.58 2.56
CA PHE A 42 -8.43 -12.38 3.76
C PHE A 42 -8.86 -11.70 5.07
N ARG A 43 -8.83 -10.36 5.14
CA ARG A 43 -9.15 -9.57 6.35
C ARG A 43 -10.01 -8.33 6.02
N PRO A 44 -11.31 -8.51 5.70
CA PRO A 44 -12.15 -7.44 5.18
C PRO A 44 -12.52 -6.35 6.21
N LYS A 45 -12.43 -6.64 7.51
CA LYS A 45 -12.87 -5.71 8.57
C LYS A 45 -11.85 -4.62 8.95
N LEU A 46 -10.68 -4.58 8.30
CA LEU A 46 -9.61 -3.63 8.62
C LEU A 46 -9.53 -2.50 7.59
N SER A 47 -9.35 -1.26 8.06
CA SER A 47 -9.03 -0.14 7.17
C SER A 47 -7.65 -0.32 6.53
N MET A 48 -7.43 0.27 5.34
CA MET A 48 -6.14 0.19 4.61
C MET A 48 -4.94 0.63 5.48
N LYS A 49 -5.13 1.67 6.30
CA LYS A 49 -4.10 2.14 7.24
C LYS A 49 -3.78 1.10 8.32
N LYS A 50 -4.79 0.44 8.90
CA LYS A 50 -4.59 -0.63 9.88
C LYS A 50 -3.98 -1.88 9.24
N LYS A 51 -4.38 -2.24 8.02
CA LYS A 51 -3.76 -3.35 7.27
C LYS A 51 -2.26 -3.13 7.10
N ARG A 52 -1.83 -1.95 6.64
CA ARG A 52 -0.41 -1.59 6.54
C ARG A 52 0.34 -1.77 7.86
N PHE A 53 -0.26 -1.31 8.96
CA PHE A 53 0.33 -1.45 10.28
C PHE A 53 0.48 -2.92 10.69
N VAL A 54 -0.57 -3.73 10.50
CA VAL A 54 -0.52 -5.17 10.79
C VAL A 54 0.52 -5.89 9.93
N ILE A 55 0.62 -5.57 8.65
CA ILE A 55 1.64 -6.15 7.76
C ILE A 55 3.04 -5.81 8.25
N SER A 56 3.27 -4.56 8.69
CA SER A 56 4.57 -4.15 9.23
C SER A 56 4.97 -4.86 10.53
N MET A 57 4.01 -5.47 11.26
CA MET A 57 4.32 -6.23 12.46
C MET A 57 4.85 -7.64 12.17
N ASN A 58 4.48 -8.24 11.04
CA ASN A 58 5.01 -9.55 10.62
C ASN A 58 5.11 -9.68 9.09
N PRO A 59 6.05 -8.97 8.44
CA PRO A 59 6.08 -8.88 6.99
C PRO A 59 6.33 -10.23 6.29
N ALA A 60 7.05 -11.16 6.92
CA ALA A 60 7.35 -12.46 6.33
C ALA A 60 6.09 -13.32 6.13
N GLU A 61 5.25 -13.43 7.16
CA GLU A 61 3.99 -14.18 7.09
C GLU A 61 3.04 -13.61 6.03
N PHE A 62 2.93 -12.28 5.93
CA PHE A 62 2.08 -11.65 4.93
C PHE A 62 2.64 -11.80 3.52
N LEU A 63 3.96 -11.81 3.35
CA LEU A 63 4.58 -12.04 2.05
C LEU A 63 4.25 -13.44 1.53
N GLU A 64 4.35 -14.46 2.38
CA GLU A 64 3.96 -15.83 2.01
C GLU A 64 2.48 -15.91 1.58
N GLN A 65 1.57 -15.26 2.31
CA GLN A 65 0.14 -15.22 1.95
C GLN A 65 -0.12 -14.55 0.61
N VAL A 66 0.61 -13.48 0.30
CA VAL A 66 0.46 -12.74 -0.97
C VAL A 66 1.05 -13.53 -2.15
N LEU A 67 2.17 -14.25 -1.94
CA LEU A 67 2.84 -15.04 -2.97
C LEU A 67 2.16 -16.39 -3.24
N ALA A 68 1.30 -16.86 -2.33
CA ALA A 68 0.51 -18.08 -2.53
C ALA A 68 -0.67 -17.90 -3.52
N PHE A 69 -0.82 -16.72 -4.12
CA PHE A 69 -1.87 -16.34 -5.07
C PHE A 69 -1.32 -16.27 -6.50
#